data_AF-A0A4Q2YPS8-F1
#
_entry.id   AF-A0A4Q2YPS8-F1
#
_cell.length_a   1.000
_cell.length_b   1.000
_cell.length_c   1.000
_cell.angle_alpha   90.00
_cell.angle_beta   90.00
_cell.angle_gamma   90.00
#
_symmetry.space_group_name_H-M   'P 1'
#
loop_
_entity.id
_entity.type
_entity.pdbx_description
1 polymer ?
#
loop_
_entity_poly.entity_id
_entity_poly.type
_entity_poly.pdbx_seq_one_letter_code
_entity_poly.pdbx_strand_id
1 'polypeptide(L)'
;MDIITPSTHDLGAFEVRRTLPNKSRTMVGPFIFVDQFGPAHFDIGRGMDVRPHPHINLATVTYLFEGAIDHRDSLGTLATIRPGACNLMTAGSGIVHSERTPAAERATGSGISGMQTWLALPDGKEEIDAAFEHVAKDDLPLIEDNGVSARIIMGSLWGATSPITQHAAT
;
A
#
# COMPACT_ATOMS: atom_id res chain seq x y z
N MET A 1 24.37 -0.66 -12.73
CA MET A 1 22.95 -0.54 -12.38
C MET A 1 22.55 -1.87 -11.82
N ASP A 2 22.26 -1.94 -10.53
CA ASP A 2 21.91 -3.21 -9.89
C ASP A 2 20.42 -3.47 -10.12
N ILE A 3 20.09 -4.64 -10.66
CA ILE A 3 18.72 -5.09 -10.86
C ILE A 3 18.39 -6.10 -9.75
N ILE A 4 17.33 -5.83 -8.99
CA ILE A 4 16.82 -6.76 -7.97
C ILE A 4 15.65 -7.53 -8.58
N THR A 5 15.82 -8.84 -8.76
CA THR A 5 14.72 -9.72 -9.18
C THR A 5 13.82 -10.02 -7.97
N PRO A 6 12.50 -9.76 -8.05
CA PRO A 6 11.57 -10.07 -6.97
C PRO A 6 11.43 -11.58 -6.72
N SER A 7 11.18 -11.98 -5.47
CA SER A 7 10.76 -13.35 -5.15
C SER A 7 9.22 -13.45 -5.15
N THR A 8 8.69 -14.52 -5.72
CA THR A 8 7.24 -14.81 -5.70
C THR A 8 6.86 -15.62 -4.46
N HIS A 9 5.80 -15.20 -3.79
CA HIS A 9 5.18 -15.90 -2.68
C HIS A 9 3.71 -16.16 -3.01
N ASP A 10 3.30 -17.42 -2.93
CA ASP A 10 1.89 -17.81 -3.06
C ASP A 10 1.20 -17.69 -1.70
N LEU A 11 0.18 -16.84 -1.60
CA LEU A 11 -0.64 -16.67 -0.39
C LEU A 11 -1.90 -17.56 -0.41
N GLY A 12 -1.95 -18.55 -1.31
CA GLY A 12 -3.06 -19.46 -1.56
C GLY A 12 -4.19 -18.84 -2.37
N ALA A 13 -4.47 -17.55 -2.15
CA ALA A 13 -5.51 -16.81 -2.87
C ALA A 13 -4.97 -16.08 -4.12
N PHE A 14 -3.72 -15.60 -4.06
CA PHE A 14 -3.01 -14.93 -5.16
C PHE A 14 -1.50 -14.89 -4.89
N GLU A 15 -0.74 -14.57 -5.92
CA GLU A 15 0.71 -14.38 -5.83
C GLU A 15 1.10 -12.95 -5.45
N VAL A 16 2.14 -12.84 -4.64
CA VAL A 16 2.82 -11.60 -4.29
C VAL A 16 4.26 -11.65 -4.75
N ARG A 17 4.70 -10.61 -5.45
CA ARG A 17 6.09 -10.42 -5.86
C ARG A 17 6.77 -9.43 -4.91
N ARG A 18 7.71 -9.94 -4.10
CA ARG A 18 8.48 -9.16 -3.12
C ARG A 18 9.82 -8.72 -3.67
N THR A 19 10.04 -7.41 -3.72
CA THR A 19 11.32 -6.81 -4.16
C THR A 19 12.22 -6.46 -2.98
N LEU A 20 11.63 -5.90 -1.92
CA LEU A 20 12.32 -5.58 -0.67
C LEU A 20 11.62 -6.24 0.52
N PRO A 21 12.36 -6.69 1.55
CA PRO A 21 13.83 -6.71 1.60
C PRO A 21 14.43 -7.83 0.72
N ASN A 22 15.65 -7.62 0.21
CA ASN A 22 16.43 -8.61 -0.52
C ASN A 22 17.82 -8.78 0.13
N LYS A 23 18.45 -9.95 -0.02
CA LYS A 23 19.81 -10.22 0.50
C LYS A 23 20.85 -9.18 0.04
N SER A 24 20.70 -8.67 -1.18
CA SER A 24 21.63 -7.68 -1.76
C SER A 24 21.28 -6.24 -1.40
N ARG A 25 20.03 -5.97 -0.96
CA ARG A 25 19.52 -4.64 -0.66
C ARG A 25 18.32 -4.77 0.26
N THR A 26 18.48 -4.34 1.51
CA THR A 26 17.40 -4.39 2.50
C THR A 26 16.50 -3.15 2.45
N MET A 27 17.02 -2.01 1.97
CA MET A 27 16.29 -0.74 1.87
C MET A 27 16.74 0.12 0.69
N VAL A 28 15.85 1.00 0.21
CA VAL A 28 16.15 2.08 -0.74
C VAL A 28 15.49 3.36 -0.22
N GLY A 29 16.27 4.37 0.15
CA GLY A 29 15.70 5.51 0.89
C GLY A 29 14.93 5.00 2.14
N PRO A 30 13.70 5.48 2.41
CA PRO A 30 12.90 4.98 3.52
C PRO A 30 12.22 3.62 3.23
N PHE A 31 12.21 3.15 1.98
CA PHE A 31 11.51 1.92 1.61
C PHE A 31 12.24 0.68 2.14
N ILE A 32 11.60 -0.04 3.07
CA ILE A 32 12.11 -1.27 3.69
C ILE A 32 11.34 -2.53 3.23
N PHE A 33 10.24 -2.33 2.52
CA PHE A 33 9.37 -3.38 2.01
C PHE A 33 8.68 -2.93 0.73
N VAL A 34 8.63 -3.79 -0.29
CA VAL A 34 7.94 -3.52 -1.55
C VAL A 34 7.37 -4.82 -2.09
N ASP A 35 6.06 -4.94 -2.01
CA ASP A 35 5.28 -6.03 -2.58
C ASP A 35 4.39 -5.50 -3.70
N GLN A 36 4.38 -6.22 -4.82
CA GLN A 36 3.30 -6.14 -5.80
C GLN A 36 2.40 -7.36 -5.61
N PHE A 37 1.11 -7.13 -5.40
CA PHE A 37 0.11 -8.20 -5.36
C PHE A 37 -0.71 -8.24 -6.65
N GLY A 38 -1.05 -9.46 -7.09
CA GLY A 38 -1.72 -9.68 -8.37
C GLY A 38 -0.85 -9.28 -9.57
N PRO A 39 -1.44 -9.08 -10.77
CA PRO A 39 -2.86 -9.23 -11.09
C PRO A 39 -3.36 -10.64 -10.81
N ALA A 40 -4.54 -10.74 -10.20
CA ALA A 40 -5.21 -12.02 -9.94
C ALA A 40 -6.73 -11.82 -9.93
N HIS A 41 -7.47 -12.92 -9.98
CA HIS A 41 -8.93 -12.92 -9.90
C HIS A 41 -9.41 -13.88 -8.82
N PHE A 42 -10.38 -13.45 -8.02
CA PHE A 42 -11.06 -14.28 -7.03
C PHE A 42 -12.43 -14.68 -7.54
N ASP A 43 -12.71 -15.98 -7.49
CA ASP A 43 -14.05 -16.53 -7.73
C ASP A 43 -15.07 -16.02 -6.69
N ILE A 44 -16.36 -16.17 -7.02
CA ILE A 44 -17.48 -15.86 -6.11
C ILE A 44 -17.26 -16.54 -4.74
N GLY A 45 -17.41 -15.76 -3.67
CA GLY A 45 -17.23 -16.21 -2.30
C GLY A 45 -15.78 -16.28 -1.82
N ARG A 46 -14.80 -16.05 -2.71
CA ARG A 46 -13.37 -15.98 -2.38
C ARG A 46 -12.90 -14.53 -2.32
N GLY A 47 -11.73 -14.34 -1.73
CA GLY A 47 -11.11 -13.03 -1.59
C GLY A 47 -9.84 -13.11 -0.75
N MET A 48 -9.17 -11.97 -0.65
CA MET A 48 -8.08 -11.77 0.30
C MET A 48 -8.65 -11.63 1.71
N ASP A 49 -8.02 -12.29 2.68
CA ASP A 49 -8.35 -12.21 4.11
C ASP A 49 -7.06 -12.14 4.95
N VAL A 50 -6.38 -10.99 4.94
CA VAL A 50 -5.24 -10.74 5.84
C VAL A 50 -5.79 -10.53 7.24
N ARG A 51 -5.49 -11.49 8.13
CA ARG A 51 -5.96 -11.49 9.53
C ARG A 51 -5.36 -10.33 10.32
N PRO A 52 -5.97 -9.93 11.46
CA PRO A 52 -5.41 -8.91 12.34
C PRO A 52 -3.94 -9.18 12.68
N HIS A 53 -3.08 -8.20 12.43
CA HIS A 53 -1.64 -8.27 12.71
C HIS A 53 -1.08 -6.88 13.08
N PRO A 54 -0.02 -6.82 13.91
CA PRO A 54 0.56 -5.56 14.37
C PRO A 54 1.66 -5.02 13.45
N HIS A 55 1.87 -3.71 13.48
CA HIS A 55 3.07 -3.01 13.01
C HIS A 55 3.52 -1.96 14.02
N ILE A 56 4.81 -1.63 14.02
CA ILE A 56 5.43 -0.53 14.79
C ILE A 56 6.49 0.17 13.93
N ASN A 57 6.83 1.42 14.25
CA ASN A 57 7.98 2.18 13.72
C ASN A 57 8.04 2.36 12.20
N LEU A 58 6.94 2.11 11.49
CA LEU A 58 6.84 2.21 10.04
C LEU A 58 5.52 2.86 9.62
N ALA A 59 5.43 3.21 8.34
CA ALA A 59 4.16 3.50 7.69
C ALA A 59 3.97 2.57 6.49
N THR A 60 2.76 2.02 6.33
CA THR A 60 2.40 1.24 5.14
C THR A 60 1.70 2.14 4.13
N VAL A 61 2.03 1.96 2.86
CA VAL A 61 1.44 2.67 1.72
C VAL A 61 0.85 1.63 0.79
N THR A 62 -0.48 1.61 0.66
CA THR A 62 -1.19 0.74 -0.28
C THR A 62 -1.73 1.59 -1.42
N TYR A 63 -1.32 1.29 -2.66
CA TYR A 63 -1.87 1.90 -3.88
C TYR A 63 -2.51 0.82 -4.75
N LEU A 64 -3.78 1.00 -5.10
CA LEU A 64 -4.57 -0.05 -5.75
C LEU A 64 -4.74 0.20 -7.25
N PHE A 65 -4.50 -0.82 -8.08
CA PHE A 65 -4.71 -0.77 -9.53
C PHE A 65 -6.05 -1.39 -9.96
N GLU A 66 -6.52 -2.42 -9.25
CA GLU A 66 -7.75 -3.14 -9.54
C GLU A 66 -8.35 -3.74 -8.25
N GLY A 67 -9.68 -3.86 -8.20
CA GLY A 67 -10.39 -4.49 -7.09
C GLY A 67 -10.80 -3.51 -5.99
N ALA A 68 -10.98 -4.02 -4.79
CA ALA A 68 -11.19 -3.22 -3.58
C ALA A 68 -10.65 -3.95 -2.36
N ILE A 69 -10.24 -3.20 -1.34
CA ILE A 69 -9.77 -3.73 -0.05
C ILE A 69 -10.42 -2.93 1.08
N ASP A 70 -11.07 -3.62 2.01
CA ASP A 70 -11.47 -3.07 3.30
C ASP A 70 -10.28 -3.11 4.25
N HIS A 71 -9.88 -1.95 4.74
CA HIS A 71 -8.97 -1.78 5.87
C HIS A 71 -9.77 -1.58 7.16
N ARG A 72 -9.35 -2.26 8.23
CA ARG A 72 -9.83 -2.04 9.60
C ARG A 72 -8.66 -2.04 10.56
N ASP A 73 -8.67 -1.15 11.55
CA ASP A 73 -7.59 -1.09 12.54
C ASP A 73 -8.06 -0.84 13.98
N SER A 74 -7.09 -0.86 14.90
CA SER A 74 -7.28 -0.63 16.34
C SER A 74 -7.65 0.81 16.71
N LEU A 75 -7.59 1.77 15.79
CA LEU A 75 -8.09 3.13 16.00
C LEU A 75 -9.61 3.23 15.77
N GLY A 76 -10.23 2.15 15.28
CA GLY A 76 -11.64 2.11 14.90
C GLY A 76 -11.86 2.54 13.45
N THR A 77 -10.80 2.72 12.66
CA THR A 77 -10.91 3.05 11.23
C THR A 77 -11.58 1.90 10.48
N LEU A 78 -12.48 2.26 9.56
CA LEU A 78 -12.98 1.38 8.51
C LEU A 78 -12.96 2.18 7.20
N ALA A 79 -12.13 1.75 6.25
CA ALA A 79 -11.99 2.43 4.97
C ALA A 79 -11.82 1.42 3.83
N THR A 80 -12.55 1.60 2.74
CA THR A 80 -12.41 0.79 1.53
C THR A 80 -11.54 1.53 0.52
N ILE A 81 -10.37 0.98 0.17
CA ILE A 81 -9.56 1.49 -0.93
C ILE A 81 -10.04 0.91 -2.26
N ARG A 82 -10.01 1.76 -3.29
CA ARG A 82 -10.50 1.52 -4.65
C ARG A 82 -9.40 1.86 -5.67
N PRO A 83 -9.51 1.45 -6.94
CA PRO A 83 -8.46 1.66 -7.92
C PRO A 83 -8.09 3.14 -8.12
N GLY A 84 -6.79 3.42 -8.11
CA GLY A 84 -6.22 4.75 -8.22
C GLY A 84 -6.13 5.53 -6.91
N ALA A 85 -6.70 5.02 -5.81
CA ALA A 85 -6.59 5.63 -4.49
C ALA A 85 -5.35 5.10 -3.75
N CYS A 86 -5.00 5.79 -2.65
CA CYS A 86 -3.92 5.42 -1.77
C CYS A 86 -4.35 5.44 -0.31
N ASN A 87 -3.95 4.43 0.44
CA ASN A 87 -4.02 4.42 1.91
C ASN A 87 -2.62 4.59 2.48
N LEU A 88 -2.47 5.46 3.46
CA LEU A 88 -1.29 5.55 4.32
C LEU A 88 -1.71 5.16 5.74
N MET A 89 -1.14 4.08 6.28
CA MET A 89 -1.28 3.74 7.68
C MET A 89 0.06 4.02 8.38
N THR A 90 0.09 5.03 9.24
CA THR A 90 1.23 5.30 10.12
C THR A 90 1.10 4.43 11.36
N ALA A 91 2.02 3.49 11.55
CA ALA A 91 1.99 2.58 12.70
C ALA A 91 2.53 3.24 13.98
N GLY A 92 3.62 3.99 13.89
CA GLY A 92 4.22 4.68 15.04
C GLY A 92 4.47 3.73 16.21
N SER A 93 4.01 4.12 17.40
CA SER A 93 4.09 3.29 18.63
C SER A 93 3.29 1.99 18.59
N GLY A 94 2.36 1.85 17.62
CA GLY A 94 1.76 0.57 17.29
C GLY A 94 0.34 0.67 16.76
N ILE A 95 0.04 -0.18 15.77
CA ILE A 95 -1.31 -0.37 15.23
C ILE A 95 -1.54 -1.84 14.92
N VAL A 96 -2.75 -2.33 15.19
CA VAL A 96 -3.19 -3.66 14.75
C VAL A 96 -4.23 -3.45 13.66
N HIS A 97 -4.05 -4.10 12.51
CA HIS A 97 -4.98 -3.95 11.39
C HIS A 97 -5.23 -5.24 10.62
N SER A 98 -6.27 -5.23 9.79
CA SER A 98 -6.61 -6.30 8.85
C SER A 98 -7.03 -5.72 7.51
N GLU A 99 -6.74 -6.45 6.43
CA GLU A 99 -7.06 -6.07 5.05
C GLU A 99 -7.83 -7.22 4.38
N ARG A 100 -9.02 -6.94 3.83
CA ARG A 100 -9.90 -7.98 3.28
C ARG A 100 -10.60 -7.53 2.00
N THR A 101 -10.95 -8.48 1.13
CA THR A 101 -11.89 -8.19 0.04
C THR A 101 -13.27 -7.83 0.61
N PRO A 102 -13.87 -6.69 0.24
CA PRO A 102 -15.17 -6.29 0.77
C PRO A 102 -16.28 -7.24 0.34
N ALA A 103 -17.40 -7.20 1.07
CA ALA A 103 -18.48 -8.17 0.90
C ALA A 103 -19.14 -8.12 -0.49
N ALA A 104 -19.27 -6.92 -1.08
CA ALA A 104 -19.89 -6.74 -2.39
C ALA A 104 -19.06 -7.41 -3.50
N GLU A 105 -17.74 -7.17 -3.50
CA GLU A 105 -16.77 -7.75 -4.42
C GLU A 105 -16.66 -9.26 -4.23
N ARG A 106 -16.72 -9.73 -2.99
CA ARG A 106 -16.74 -11.16 -2.68
C ARG A 106 -18.00 -11.85 -3.22
N ALA A 107 -19.16 -11.18 -3.17
CA ALA A 107 -20.42 -11.75 -3.64
C ALA A 107 -20.48 -11.94 -5.16
N THR A 108 -19.69 -11.18 -5.92
CA THR A 108 -19.69 -11.23 -7.39
C THR A 108 -18.43 -11.87 -7.99
N GLY A 109 -17.41 -12.12 -7.17
CA GLY A 109 -16.04 -12.31 -7.67
C GLY A 109 -15.42 -10.96 -8.04
N SER A 110 -14.09 -10.88 -7.96
CA SER A 110 -13.37 -9.63 -8.19
C SER A 110 -11.91 -9.84 -8.58
N GLY A 111 -11.39 -8.92 -9.40
CA GLY A 111 -9.96 -8.80 -9.63
C GLY A 111 -9.25 -8.17 -8.42
N ILE A 112 -7.94 -8.37 -8.33
CA ILE A 112 -7.06 -7.69 -7.38
C ILE A 112 -5.71 -7.40 -8.03
N SER A 113 -5.28 -6.15 -7.95
CA SER A 113 -3.93 -5.76 -8.33
C SER A 113 -3.54 -4.47 -7.62
N GLY A 114 -2.32 -4.40 -7.11
CA GLY A 114 -1.83 -3.22 -6.41
C GLY A 114 -0.41 -3.38 -5.91
N MET A 115 0.03 -2.38 -5.17
CA MET A 115 1.31 -2.38 -4.47
C MET A 115 1.11 -2.05 -3.01
N GLN A 116 1.90 -2.69 -2.15
CA GLN A 116 2.05 -2.31 -0.76
C GLN A 116 3.54 -2.10 -0.47
N THR A 117 3.88 -0.92 0.03
CA THR A 117 5.24 -0.60 0.43
C THR A 117 5.26 -0.16 1.88
N TRP A 118 6.37 -0.43 2.58
CA TRP A 118 6.56 0.07 3.94
C TRP A 118 7.73 1.05 3.95
N LEU A 119 7.49 2.19 4.58
CA LEU A 119 8.48 3.22 4.81
C LEU A 119 8.87 3.17 6.28
N ALA A 120 10.17 3.04 6.57
CA ALA A 120 10.67 3.28 7.92
C ALA A 120 10.35 4.72 8.34
N LEU A 121 9.83 4.90 9.55
CA LEU A 121 9.73 6.24 10.13
C LEU A 121 11.14 6.76 10.42
N PRO A 122 11.39 8.06 10.24
CA PRO A 122 12.71 8.63 10.49
C PRO A 122 13.02 8.67 12.00
N ASP A 123 14.30 8.78 12.31
CA ASP A 123 14.80 8.97 13.68
C ASP A 123 14.06 10.09 14.42
N GLY A 124 13.64 9.80 15.64
CA GLY A 124 12.84 10.69 16.49
C GLY A 124 11.35 10.70 16.19
N LYS A 125 10.87 9.90 15.22
CA LYS A 125 9.45 9.74 14.89
C LYS A 125 8.97 8.28 14.94
N GLU A 126 9.79 7.35 15.36
CA GLU A 126 9.48 5.91 15.37
C GLU A 126 8.26 5.60 16.24
N GLU A 127 8.07 6.37 17.32
CA GLU A 127 7.04 6.16 18.36
C GLU A 127 5.94 7.23 18.34
N ILE A 128 5.71 7.91 17.21
CA ILE A 128 4.57 8.84 17.07
C ILE A 128 3.23 8.12 17.22
N ASP A 129 2.15 8.88 17.38
CA ASP A 129 0.80 8.31 17.40
C ASP A 129 0.48 7.62 16.07
N ALA A 130 -0.20 6.47 16.16
CA ALA A 130 -0.71 5.79 15.00
C ALA A 130 -1.79 6.64 14.31
N ALA A 131 -1.84 6.58 12.98
CA ALA A 131 -2.79 7.35 12.18
C ALA A 131 -3.13 6.62 10.88
N PHE A 132 -4.26 6.97 10.29
CA PHE A 132 -4.69 6.46 8.99
C PHE A 132 -5.17 7.60 8.09
N GLU A 133 -4.70 7.62 6.85
CA GLU A 133 -5.09 8.55 5.81
C GLU A 133 -5.57 7.78 4.58
N HIS A 134 -6.72 8.17 4.05
CA HIS A 134 -7.22 7.70 2.76
C HIS A 134 -7.29 8.88 1.80
N VAL A 135 -6.66 8.74 0.64
CA VAL A 135 -6.71 9.74 -0.43
C VAL A 135 -7.29 9.07 -1.68
N ALA A 136 -8.43 9.59 -2.13
CA ALA A 136 -9.11 9.07 -3.31
C ALA A 136 -8.31 9.38 -4.58
N LYS A 137 -8.60 8.66 -5.66
CA LYS A 137 -7.94 8.84 -6.95
C LYS A 137 -7.97 10.30 -7.42
N ASP A 138 -9.10 10.98 -7.28
CA ASP A 138 -9.27 12.33 -7.80
C ASP A 138 -8.56 13.41 -6.97
N ASP A 139 -8.15 13.06 -5.74
CA ASP A 139 -7.37 13.92 -4.85
C ASP A 139 -5.85 13.72 -5.01
N LEU A 140 -5.42 12.70 -5.76
CA LEU A 140 -4.01 12.49 -6.11
C LEU A 140 -3.66 13.24 -7.41
N PRO A 141 -2.65 14.13 -7.42
CA PRO A 141 -2.27 14.84 -8.62
C PRO A 141 -1.89 13.90 -9.75
N LEU A 142 -2.46 14.15 -10.93
CA LEU A 142 -2.10 13.51 -12.19
C LEU A 142 -1.46 14.55 -13.10
N ILE A 143 -0.23 14.29 -13.53
CA ILE A 143 0.46 15.10 -14.54
C ILE A 143 0.48 14.31 -15.83
N GLU A 144 0.09 14.95 -16.92
CA GLU A 144 0.11 14.37 -18.26
C GLU A 144 0.90 15.28 -19.18
N ASP A 145 1.90 14.72 -19.86
CA ASP A 145 2.69 15.44 -20.85
C ASP A 145 3.22 14.48 -21.93
N ASN A 146 3.19 14.90 -23.20
CA ASN A 146 3.76 14.16 -24.34
C ASN A 146 3.43 12.66 -24.41
N GLY A 147 2.21 12.26 -24.03
CA GLY A 147 1.76 10.86 -24.05
C GLY A 147 2.21 10.02 -22.84
N VAL A 148 2.78 10.66 -21.81
CA VAL A 148 3.15 10.05 -20.53
C VAL A 148 2.23 10.60 -19.44
N SER A 149 1.82 9.72 -18.52
CA SER A 149 1.06 10.09 -17.33
C SER A 149 1.82 9.70 -16.06
N ALA A 150 1.91 10.61 -15.10
CA ALA A 150 2.48 10.38 -13.78
C ALA A 150 1.48 10.78 -12.69
N ARG A 151 1.07 9.81 -11.86
CA ARG A 151 0.29 10.10 -10.65
C ARG A 151 1.23 10.23 -9.46
N ILE A 152 1.13 11.34 -8.74
CA ILE A 152 1.95 11.59 -7.56
C ILE A 152 1.27 10.94 -6.36
N ILE A 153 1.74 9.77 -5.97
CA ILE A 153 1.20 9.03 -4.81
C ILE A 153 1.64 9.70 -3.51
N MET A 154 2.92 10.01 -3.36
CA MET A 154 3.51 10.65 -2.18
C MET A 154 4.62 11.60 -2.59
N GLY A 155 4.82 12.70 -1.86
CA GLY A 155 5.84 13.69 -2.13
C GLY A 155 5.47 14.65 -3.27
N SER A 156 6.48 15.18 -3.97
CA SER A 156 6.29 16.21 -5.02
C SER A 156 7.05 15.86 -6.30
N LEU A 157 6.44 16.14 -7.44
CA LEU A 157 7.03 15.97 -8.77
C LEU A 157 6.52 17.06 -9.71
N TRP A 158 7.44 17.67 -10.48
CA TRP A 158 7.12 18.68 -11.51
C TRP A 158 6.13 19.77 -11.07
N GLY A 159 6.29 20.27 -9.85
CA GLY A 159 5.49 21.38 -9.31
C GLY A 159 4.13 21.00 -8.72
N ALA A 160 3.75 19.72 -8.73
CA ALA A 160 2.59 19.22 -8.00
C ALA A 160 3.02 18.35 -6.80
N THR A 161 2.17 18.32 -5.77
CA THR A 161 2.45 17.68 -4.48
C THR A 161 1.26 16.84 -4.05
N SER A 162 1.50 15.58 -3.69
CA SER A 162 0.47 14.71 -3.09
C SER A 162 0.03 15.25 -1.73
N PRO A 163 -1.27 15.17 -1.37
CA PRO A 163 -1.73 15.53 -0.04
C PRO A 163 -1.36 14.50 1.04
N ILE A 164 -0.85 13.33 0.67
CA ILE A 164 -0.48 12.28 1.62
C ILE A 164 0.72 12.73 2.47
N THR A 165 0.61 12.54 3.79
CA THR A 165 1.71 12.81 4.71
C THR A 165 2.99 12.07 4.31
N GLN A 166 4.09 12.82 4.20
CA GLN A 166 5.41 12.29 3.93
C GLN A 166 6.29 12.41 5.19
N HIS A 167 6.56 11.29 5.86
CA HIS A 167 7.38 11.29 7.08
C HIS A 167 8.87 11.41 6.80
N ALA A 168 9.35 10.82 5.69
CA ALA A 168 10.74 10.83 5.26
C ALA A 168 10.85 11.20 3.78
N ALA A 169 11.97 11.82 3.39
CA ALA A 169 12.23 12.12 1.98
C ALA A 169 12.27 10.82 1.16
N THR A 170 11.49 10.78 0.09
CA THR A 170 11.33 9.65 -0.85
C THR A 170 12.03 9.94 -2.16
#